data_AF-A0A9X1NQ68-F1
#
_entry.id   AF-A0A9X1NQ68-F1
#
_cell.length_a   1.000
_cell.length_b   1.000
_cell.length_c   1.000
_cell.angle_alpha   90.00
_cell.angle_beta   90.00
_cell.angle_gamma   90.00
#
_symmetry.space_group_name_H-M   'P 1'
#
loop_
_entity.id
_entity.type
_entity.pdbx_description
1 polymer ?
#
loop_
_entity_poly.entity_id
_entity_poly.type
_entity_poly.pdbx_seq_one_letter_code
_entity_poly.pdbx_strand_id
1 'polypeptide(L)'
;MIGMTPHDIEIANSVLEWGRSTLAMPSSEVHRPYGDQVLCPFVGGSIKSNAFRVQIHSEITGVSIDQLNQAMLSYADHFRTTPPFSEARQLNKALVIVFPNIDKDHYGVLDLSQHQLKSDFVTRGLMLGQFHPRCQVRGAWNHGFRASVSDWPIMAIRNMAIHDIIFLRESAAWFTAYNLRFGDRFKRDQVDDDARPFAEIFYTALAQHRN
;
A
#
# COMPACT_ATOMS: atom_id res chain seq x y z
N MET A 1 8.65 13.23 26.22
CA MET A 1 8.27 13.41 24.81
C MET A 1 9.45 14.04 24.09
N ILE A 2 10.13 13.30 23.24
CA ILE A 2 11.02 13.92 22.26
C ILE A 2 10.08 14.50 21.21
N GLY A 3 10.02 15.82 21.13
CA GLY A 3 9.19 16.52 20.15
C GLY A 3 9.74 16.33 18.74
N MET A 4 8.91 16.60 17.74
CA MET A 4 9.30 16.63 16.34
C MET A 4 10.47 17.61 16.14
N THR A 5 11.52 17.17 15.45
CA THR A 5 12.69 17.99 15.14
C THR A 5 12.50 18.73 13.81
N PRO A 6 13.27 19.80 13.52
CA PRO A 6 13.27 20.42 12.19
C PRO A 6 13.57 19.43 11.06
N HIS A 7 14.45 18.46 11.31
CA HIS A 7 14.78 17.41 10.34
C HIS A 7 13.58 16.51 10.02
N ASP A 8 12.75 16.17 11.03
CA ASP A 8 11.53 15.39 10.82
C ASP A 8 10.53 16.14 9.92
N ILE A 9 10.46 17.47 10.02
CA ILE A 9 9.62 18.30 9.16
C ILE A 9 10.11 18.26 7.70
N GLU A 10 11.41 18.31 7.48
CA GLU A 10 12.02 18.20 6.14
C GLU A 10 11.72 16.84 5.51
N ILE A 11 11.87 15.75 6.27
CA ILE A 11 11.52 14.39 5.82
C ILE A 11 10.04 14.32 5.46
N ALA A 12 9.14 14.79 6.34
CA ALA A 12 7.71 14.75 6.09
C ALA A 12 7.32 15.53 4.82
N ASN A 13 7.93 16.70 4.59
CA ASN A 13 7.72 17.49 3.38
C ASN A 13 8.23 16.77 2.13
N SER A 14 9.42 16.17 2.19
CA SER A 14 9.97 15.37 1.09
C SER A 14 9.07 14.18 0.73
N VAL A 15 8.56 13.46 1.74
CA VAL A 15 7.64 12.33 1.53
C VAL A 15 6.30 12.76 0.96
N LEU A 16 5.76 13.90 1.42
CA LEU A 16 4.54 14.46 0.85
C LEU A 16 4.74 14.86 -0.62
N GLU A 17 5.89 15.45 -0.95
CA GLU A 17 6.21 15.84 -2.33
C GLU A 17 6.43 14.62 -3.23
N TRP A 18 7.10 13.58 -2.74
CA TRP A 18 7.19 12.29 -3.44
C TRP A 18 5.78 11.71 -3.70
N GLY A 19 4.90 11.73 -2.69
CA GLY A 19 3.51 11.30 -2.84
C GLY A 19 2.76 12.07 -3.94
N ARG A 20 2.98 13.39 -4.04
CA ARG A 20 2.38 14.22 -5.09
C ARG A 20 2.96 13.93 -6.47
N SER A 21 4.27 14.07 -6.61
CA SER A 21 4.98 14.07 -7.90
C SER A 21 5.13 12.68 -8.50
N THR A 22 5.22 11.64 -7.67
CA THR A 22 5.48 10.26 -8.13
C THR A 22 4.22 9.39 -8.07
N LEU A 23 3.49 9.41 -6.95
CA LEU A 23 2.38 8.48 -6.76
C LEU A 23 1.06 8.98 -7.36
N ALA A 24 0.84 10.30 -7.35
CA ALA A 24 -0.42 10.94 -7.72
C ALA A 24 -0.39 11.66 -9.08
N MET A 25 0.73 11.63 -9.80
CA MET A 25 0.83 12.15 -11.16
C MET A 25 0.67 11.02 -12.20
N PRO A 26 -0.06 11.25 -13.30
CA PRO A 26 -0.12 10.29 -14.40
C PRO A 26 1.28 10.03 -14.96
N SER A 27 1.57 8.77 -15.26
CA SER A 27 2.83 8.38 -15.87
C SER A 27 2.58 7.38 -16.98
N SER A 28 3.21 7.62 -18.13
CA SER A 28 3.21 6.68 -19.26
C SER A 28 3.88 5.36 -18.89
N GLU A 29 4.84 5.36 -17.95
CA GLU A 29 5.59 4.17 -17.53
C GLU A 29 4.72 3.09 -16.86
N VAL A 30 3.50 3.41 -16.42
CA VAL A 30 2.61 2.42 -15.78
C VAL A 30 1.98 1.48 -16.82
N HIS A 31 1.86 1.90 -18.08
CA HIS A 31 1.30 1.13 -19.21
C HIS A 31 -0.04 0.43 -18.90
N ARG A 32 -0.99 1.11 -18.25
CA ARG A 32 -2.33 0.53 -18.04
C ARG A 32 -3.12 0.49 -19.36
N PRO A 33 -4.06 -0.45 -19.54
CA PRO A 33 -4.81 -0.61 -20.80
C PRO A 33 -5.64 0.60 -21.25
N TYR A 34 -5.91 1.54 -20.34
CA TYR A 34 -6.82 2.67 -20.56
C TYR A 34 -6.09 4.03 -20.60
N GLY A 35 -4.79 4.03 -20.90
CA GLY A 35 -3.96 5.23 -21.02
C GLY A 35 -3.13 5.56 -19.77
N ASP A 36 -2.52 6.75 -19.78
CA ASP A 36 -1.66 7.23 -18.71
C ASP A 36 -2.44 7.36 -17.40
N GLN A 37 -1.94 6.70 -16.36
CA GLN A 37 -2.59 6.69 -15.05
C GLN A 37 -1.57 6.91 -13.95
N VAL A 38 -2.10 7.35 -12.81
CA VAL A 38 -1.31 7.49 -11.59
C VAL A 38 -0.85 6.13 -11.09
N LEU A 39 0.32 6.09 -10.45
CA LEU A 39 0.85 4.87 -9.87
C LEU A 39 -0.06 4.34 -8.75
N CYS A 40 -0.48 5.24 -7.86
CA CYS A 40 -1.43 4.93 -6.79
C CYS A 40 -2.66 5.84 -6.88
N PRO A 41 -3.86 5.30 -7.20
CA PRO A 41 -5.08 6.11 -7.34
C PRO A 41 -5.56 6.76 -6.04
N PHE A 42 -5.03 6.32 -4.88
CA PHE A 42 -5.50 6.80 -3.57
C PHE A 42 -4.74 8.02 -3.05
N VAL A 43 -3.48 8.21 -3.45
CA VAL A 43 -2.62 9.23 -2.81
C VAL A 43 -3.12 10.64 -3.09
N GLY A 44 -3.58 10.93 -4.31
CA GLY A 44 -4.15 12.23 -4.65
C GLY A 44 -5.39 12.56 -3.80
N GLY A 45 -6.31 11.61 -3.63
CA GLY A 45 -7.48 11.76 -2.76
C GLY A 45 -7.11 11.88 -1.28
N SER A 46 -6.10 11.13 -0.85
CA SER A 46 -5.55 11.16 0.50
C SER A 46 -5.01 12.53 0.88
N ILE A 47 -4.19 13.12 0.03
CA ILE A 47 -3.60 14.44 0.24
C ILE A 47 -4.68 15.51 0.23
N LYS A 48 -5.58 15.51 -0.76
CA LYS A 48 -6.67 16.50 -0.86
C LYS A 48 -7.62 16.48 0.34
N SER A 49 -7.80 15.32 0.97
CA SER A 49 -8.70 15.14 2.10
C SER A 49 -8.01 15.17 3.47
N ASN A 50 -6.73 15.58 3.51
CA ASN A 50 -5.88 15.61 4.70
C ASN A 50 -5.82 14.27 5.46
N ALA A 51 -5.78 13.18 4.70
CA ALA A 51 -5.78 11.80 5.18
C ALA A 51 -4.49 11.03 4.80
N PHE A 52 -3.48 11.73 4.27
CA PHE A 52 -2.14 11.24 4.03
C PHE A 52 -1.28 11.54 5.26
N ARG A 53 -1.11 10.55 6.14
CA ARG A 53 -0.44 10.73 7.42
C ARG A 53 0.97 10.20 7.36
N VAL A 54 1.94 10.97 7.87
CA VAL A 54 3.34 10.57 7.96
C VAL A 54 3.71 10.31 9.42
N GLN A 55 4.44 9.24 9.68
CA GLN A 55 5.08 8.93 10.96
C GLN A 55 6.55 8.67 10.72
N ILE A 56 7.41 9.10 11.63
CA ILE A 56 8.87 9.02 11.48
C ILE A 56 9.43 8.24 12.68
N HIS A 57 10.24 7.22 12.38
CA HIS A 57 10.89 6.36 13.36
C HIS A 57 12.40 6.36 13.14
N SER A 58 13.08 7.32 13.75
CA SER A 58 14.54 7.44 13.68
C SER A 58 15.25 6.41 14.56
N GLU A 59 14.57 5.80 15.52
CA GLU A 59 15.12 4.77 16.40
C GLU A 59 15.17 3.37 15.76
N ILE A 60 14.49 3.16 14.62
CA ILE A 60 14.51 1.90 13.87
C ILE A 60 15.57 2.00 12.78
N THR A 61 16.66 1.24 12.94
CA THR A 61 17.83 1.29 12.04
C THR A 61 17.87 0.14 11.04
N GLY A 62 16.92 -0.79 11.11
CA GLY A 62 16.85 -1.94 10.21
C GLY A 62 17.73 -3.13 10.61
N VAL A 63 18.47 -3.00 11.71
CA VAL A 63 19.28 -4.11 12.28
C VAL A 63 18.40 -5.23 12.85
N SER A 64 17.23 -4.87 13.41
CA SER A 64 16.26 -5.83 13.93
C SER A 64 14.97 -5.78 13.12
N ILE A 65 14.66 -6.87 12.41
CA ILE A 65 13.37 -7.03 11.74
C ILE A 65 12.21 -7.13 12.74
N ASP A 66 12.44 -7.70 13.92
CA ASP A 66 11.40 -7.85 14.94
C ASP A 66 10.92 -6.50 15.46
N GLN A 67 11.84 -5.55 15.68
CA GLN A 67 11.49 -4.18 16.06
C GLN A 67 10.61 -3.51 14.99
N LEU A 68 10.98 -3.66 13.71
CA LEU A 68 10.19 -3.15 12.59
C LEU A 68 8.81 -3.82 12.53
N ASN A 69 8.75 -5.14 12.66
CA ASN A 69 7.51 -5.89 12.60
C ASN A 69 6.55 -5.53 13.73
N GLN A 70 7.05 -5.40 14.95
CA GLN A 70 6.25 -4.98 16.10
C GLN A 70 5.69 -3.58 15.91
N ALA A 71 6.49 -2.64 15.39
CA ALA A 71 6.04 -1.29 15.07
C ALA A 71 4.91 -1.33 14.02
N MET A 72 5.08 -2.11 12.95
CA MET A 72 4.09 -2.21 11.89
C MET A 72 2.78 -2.86 12.35
N LEU A 73 2.83 -3.90 13.18
CA LEU A 73 1.63 -4.50 13.75
C LEU A 73 0.87 -3.53 14.66
N SER A 74 1.58 -2.75 15.48
CA SER A 74 0.99 -1.66 16.28
C SER A 74 0.29 -0.63 15.38
N TYR A 75 0.90 -0.30 14.24
CA TYR A 75 0.29 0.60 13.27
C TYR A 75 -0.92 0.04 12.54
N ALA A 76 -1.02 -1.28 12.34
CA ALA A 76 -2.24 -1.87 11.80
C ALA A 76 -3.44 -1.64 12.73
N ASP A 77 -3.23 -1.76 14.04
CA ASP A 77 -4.27 -1.49 15.04
C ASP A 77 -4.58 0.01 15.16
N HIS A 78 -3.55 0.85 15.22
CA HIS A 78 -3.72 2.31 15.23
C HIS A 78 -4.43 2.82 13.98
N PHE A 79 -4.11 2.25 12.81
CA PHE A 79 -4.74 2.62 11.56
C PHE A 79 -6.24 2.41 11.70
N ARG A 80 -6.75 1.27 12.18
CA ARG A 80 -8.20 1.04 12.30
C ARG A 80 -8.95 2.06 13.17
N THR A 81 -8.32 2.63 14.18
CA THR A 81 -8.94 3.58 15.13
C THR A 81 -8.74 5.05 14.74
N THR A 82 -8.20 5.31 13.56
CA THR A 82 -7.86 6.66 13.09
C THR A 82 -8.85 7.17 12.02
N PRO A 83 -9.32 8.43 12.05
CA PRO A 83 -10.20 8.94 10.99
C PRO A 83 -9.48 9.12 9.64
N PRO A 84 -10.19 9.12 8.49
CA PRO A 84 -11.64 9.03 8.36
C PRO A 84 -12.20 7.59 8.48
N PHE A 85 -13.43 7.47 9.00
CA PHE A 85 -14.14 6.19 9.17
C PHE A 85 -15.30 5.99 8.18
N SER A 86 -15.79 7.06 7.55
CA SER A 86 -16.87 6.95 6.57
C SER A 86 -16.39 6.15 5.35
N GLU A 87 -17.21 5.22 4.86
CA GLU A 87 -16.89 4.36 3.72
C GLU A 87 -16.39 5.13 2.49
N ALA A 88 -17.07 6.23 2.15
CA ALA A 88 -16.69 7.08 1.01
C ALA A 88 -15.29 7.73 1.13
N ARG A 89 -14.77 7.91 2.36
CA ARG A 89 -13.48 8.57 2.61
C ARG A 89 -12.39 7.62 3.10
N GLN A 90 -12.73 6.43 3.57
CA GLN A 90 -11.75 5.50 4.13
C GLN A 90 -10.74 5.03 3.08
N LEU A 91 -11.10 4.97 1.79
CA LEU A 91 -10.16 4.64 0.70
C LEU A 91 -9.08 5.72 0.51
N ASN A 92 -9.34 6.96 0.91
CA ASN A 92 -8.37 8.04 0.88
C ASN A 92 -7.42 8.03 2.09
N LYS A 93 -7.55 7.07 3.00
CA LYS A 93 -6.71 7.03 4.19
C LYS A 93 -5.42 6.28 3.90
N ALA A 94 -4.30 6.95 4.14
CA ALA A 94 -2.96 6.39 4.02
C ALA A 94 -2.14 6.74 5.26
N LEU A 95 -1.39 5.77 5.76
CA LEU A 95 -0.39 5.97 6.80
C LEU A 95 0.97 5.55 6.25
N VAL A 96 1.91 6.48 6.24
CA VAL A 96 3.24 6.34 5.67
C VAL A 96 4.25 6.45 6.80
N ILE A 97 4.93 5.35 7.09
CA ILE A 97 5.91 5.24 8.16
C ILE A 97 7.29 5.29 7.53
N VAL A 98 8.11 6.25 7.96
CA VAL A 98 9.42 6.57 7.40
C VAL A 98 10.50 6.20 8.41
N PHE A 99 11.56 5.54 7.94
CA PHE A 99 12.66 5.07 8.77
C PHE A 99 13.97 5.70 8.30
N PRO A 100 14.26 6.96 8.68
CA PRO A 100 15.37 7.72 8.10
C PRO A 100 16.75 7.13 8.41
N ASN A 101 16.86 6.32 9.47
CA ASN A 101 18.11 5.72 9.91
C ASN A 101 18.29 4.25 9.47
N ILE A 102 17.43 3.73 8.58
CA ILE A 102 17.72 2.46 7.88
C ILE A 102 18.72 2.77 6.77
N ASP A 103 19.94 2.27 6.91
CA ASP A 103 20.99 2.45 5.90
C ASP A 103 20.69 1.65 4.61
N LYS A 104 21.27 2.09 3.50
CA LYS A 104 21.15 1.48 2.17
C LYS A 104 21.47 -0.01 2.11
N ASP A 105 22.31 -0.51 3.01
CA ASP A 105 22.70 -1.92 3.08
C ASP A 105 21.67 -2.76 3.87
N HIS A 106 20.77 -2.10 4.61
CA HIS A 106 19.69 -2.73 5.38
C HIS A 106 18.31 -2.61 4.73
N TYR A 107 18.16 -1.97 3.56
CA TYR A 107 16.87 -1.80 2.91
C TYR A 107 16.07 -3.11 2.71
N GLY A 108 16.76 -4.23 2.50
CA GLY A 108 16.11 -5.54 2.34
C GLY A 108 15.26 -5.96 3.55
N VAL A 109 15.46 -5.36 4.74
CA VAL A 109 14.61 -5.62 5.91
C VAL A 109 13.16 -5.22 5.67
N LEU A 110 12.90 -4.19 4.85
CA LEU A 110 11.56 -3.73 4.51
C LEU A 110 10.84 -4.72 3.61
N ASP A 111 11.56 -5.31 2.65
CA ASP A 111 11.03 -6.36 1.77
C ASP A 111 10.69 -7.63 2.58
N LEU A 112 11.59 -8.04 3.48
CA LEU A 112 11.37 -9.19 4.35
C LEU A 112 10.20 -8.95 5.32
N SER A 113 10.13 -7.77 5.93
CA SER A 113 9.03 -7.39 6.83
C SER A 113 7.70 -7.35 6.09
N GLN A 114 7.64 -6.74 4.91
CA GLN A 114 6.43 -6.72 4.10
C GLN A 114 5.99 -8.12 3.71
N HIS A 115 6.91 -8.99 3.31
CA HIS A 115 6.62 -10.38 2.97
C HIS A 115 6.05 -11.15 4.19
N GLN A 116 6.66 -11.02 5.37
CA GLN A 116 6.22 -11.70 6.59
C GLN A 116 4.83 -11.22 7.05
N LEU A 117 4.57 -9.91 6.97
CA LEU A 117 3.36 -9.31 7.50
C LEU A 117 2.20 -9.25 6.50
N LYS A 118 2.44 -9.46 5.20
CA LYS A 118 1.41 -9.31 4.16
C LYS A 118 0.13 -10.07 4.47
N SER A 119 0.24 -11.32 4.91
CA SER A 119 -0.93 -12.15 5.23
C SER A 119 -1.75 -11.59 6.38
N ASP A 120 -1.12 -11.10 7.44
CA ASP A 120 -1.80 -10.51 8.59
C ASP A 120 -2.51 -9.21 8.21
N PHE A 121 -1.89 -8.38 7.37
CA PHE A 121 -2.51 -7.15 6.90
C PHE A 121 -3.69 -7.43 5.97
N VAL A 122 -3.55 -8.38 5.04
CA VAL A 122 -4.60 -8.75 4.10
C VAL A 122 -5.83 -9.30 4.82
N THR A 123 -5.67 -10.17 5.82
CA THR A 123 -6.79 -10.68 6.62
C THR A 123 -7.50 -9.56 7.39
N ARG A 124 -6.76 -8.54 7.84
CA ARG A 124 -7.31 -7.31 8.45
C ARG A 124 -7.98 -6.37 7.45
N GLY A 125 -7.92 -6.66 6.15
CA GLY A 125 -8.46 -5.78 5.09
C GLY A 125 -7.58 -4.60 4.75
N LEU A 126 -6.29 -4.71 5.04
CA LEU A 126 -5.29 -3.68 4.79
C LEU A 126 -4.34 -4.16 3.69
N MET A 127 -3.75 -3.19 3.00
CA MET A 127 -2.60 -3.41 2.13
C MET A 127 -1.36 -2.80 2.78
N LEU A 128 -0.27 -3.55 2.69
CA LEU A 128 1.05 -3.18 3.18
C LEU A 128 2.00 -3.08 1.99
N GLY A 129 2.53 -1.88 1.75
CA GLY A 129 3.55 -1.63 0.73
C GLY A 129 4.87 -1.24 1.37
N GLN A 130 5.96 -1.68 0.78
CA GLN A 130 7.31 -1.25 1.10
C GLN A 130 7.87 -0.40 -0.04
N PHE A 131 8.65 0.62 0.32
CA PHE A 131 9.31 1.52 -0.63
C PHE A 131 10.71 1.86 -0.12
N HIS A 132 11.68 1.88 -1.01
CA HIS A 132 13.05 2.34 -0.71
C HIS A 132 13.82 2.60 -2.00
N PRO A 133 14.95 3.32 -1.97
CA PRO A 133 15.68 3.74 -3.18
C PRO A 133 16.14 2.59 -4.09
N ARG A 134 16.32 1.39 -3.53
CA ARG A 134 16.81 0.19 -4.24
C ARG A 134 15.72 -0.85 -4.50
N CYS A 135 14.44 -0.53 -4.26
CA CYS A 135 13.35 -1.51 -4.33
C CYS A 135 13.21 -2.08 -5.75
N GLN A 136 13.05 -3.40 -5.84
CA GLN A 136 12.98 -4.12 -7.11
C GLN A 136 11.55 -4.54 -7.50
N VAL A 137 10.55 -4.20 -6.68
CA VAL A 137 9.14 -4.47 -6.96
C VAL A 137 8.75 -3.82 -8.29
N ARG A 138 8.22 -4.65 -9.19
CA ARG A 138 7.85 -4.24 -10.54
C ARG A 138 6.38 -3.83 -10.63
N GLY A 139 6.07 -2.97 -11.61
CA GLY A 139 4.69 -2.59 -11.91
C GLY A 139 3.87 -3.80 -12.34
N ALA A 140 2.59 -3.83 -11.93
CA ALA A 140 1.68 -4.92 -12.27
C ALA A 140 1.38 -5.04 -13.79
N TRP A 141 1.54 -3.94 -14.52
CA TRP A 141 1.27 -3.85 -15.97
C TRP A 141 2.54 -3.54 -16.78
N ASN A 142 3.63 -3.14 -16.13
CA ASN A 142 4.93 -2.92 -16.75
C ASN A 142 6.05 -3.49 -15.86
N HIS A 143 6.58 -4.66 -16.26
CA HIS A 143 7.67 -5.32 -15.53
C HIS A 143 9.03 -4.60 -15.64
N GLY A 144 9.20 -3.72 -16.64
CA GLY A 144 10.39 -2.88 -16.76
C GLY A 144 10.42 -1.74 -15.73
N PHE A 145 9.25 -1.32 -15.26
CA PHE A 145 9.09 -0.20 -14.33
C PHE A 145 9.18 -0.65 -12.87
N ARG A 146 9.95 0.07 -12.05
CA ARG A 146 10.08 -0.19 -10.61
C ARG A 146 9.07 0.68 -9.85
N ALA A 147 7.99 0.05 -9.38
CA ALA A 147 6.83 0.76 -8.86
C ALA A 147 6.99 1.23 -7.41
N SER A 148 7.96 0.69 -6.67
CA SER A 148 8.13 0.95 -5.24
C SER A 148 9.42 1.72 -4.89
N VAL A 149 9.90 2.57 -5.80
CA VAL A 149 11.07 3.42 -5.53
C VAL A 149 10.61 4.69 -4.78
N SER A 150 11.32 5.01 -3.72
CA SER A 150 11.17 6.24 -2.93
C SER A 150 12.54 6.72 -2.49
N ASP A 151 12.69 8.02 -2.22
CA ASP A 151 13.92 8.61 -1.67
C ASP A 151 14.18 8.14 -0.23
N TRP A 152 13.13 7.75 0.49
CA TRP A 152 13.21 7.31 1.88
C TRP A 152 12.82 5.84 2.05
N PRO A 153 13.35 5.16 3.08
CA PRO A 153 12.90 3.84 3.48
C PRO A 153 11.53 3.96 4.15
N ILE A 154 10.51 3.36 3.55
CA ILE A 154 9.10 3.58 3.90
C ILE A 154 8.33 2.26 3.94
N MET A 155 7.43 2.15 4.92
CA MET A 155 6.29 1.23 4.85
C MET A 155 4.98 2.00 4.86
N ALA A 156 4.06 1.63 3.98
CA ALA A 156 2.77 2.31 3.83
C ALA A 156 1.60 1.34 4.08
N ILE A 157 0.61 1.85 4.80
CA ILE A 157 -0.64 1.16 5.13
C ILE A 157 -1.80 1.91 4.49
N ARG A 158 -2.68 1.17 3.82
CA ARG A 158 -3.99 1.68 3.38
C ARG A 158 -5.05 0.60 3.52
N ASN A 159 -6.31 1.00 3.38
CA ASN A 159 -7.40 0.04 3.20
C ASN A 159 -7.24 -0.73 1.89
N MET A 160 -7.59 -2.01 1.92
CA MET A 160 -7.75 -2.83 0.72
C MET A 160 -8.84 -2.23 -0.17
N ALA A 161 -8.63 -2.32 -1.47
CA ALA A 161 -9.52 -1.81 -2.50
C ALA A 161 -9.76 -2.87 -3.58
N ILE A 162 -10.78 -2.64 -4.40
CA ILE A 162 -11.24 -3.63 -5.37
C ILE A 162 -10.16 -4.06 -6.37
N HIS A 163 -9.27 -3.16 -6.78
CA HIS A 163 -8.20 -3.51 -7.73
C HIS A 163 -7.07 -4.34 -7.11
N ASP A 164 -7.03 -4.51 -5.78
CA ASP A 164 -5.97 -5.28 -5.11
C ASP A 164 -6.02 -6.76 -5.45
N ILE A 165 -7.08 -7.24 -6.09
CA ILE A 165 -7.15 -8.59 -6.60
C ILE A 165 -5.98 -8.96 -7.51
N ILE A 166 -5.40 -7.99 -8.23
CA ILE A 166 -4.20 -8.22 -9.06
C ILE A 166 -3.00 -8.72 -8.23
N PHE A 167 -2.97 -8.42 -6.92
CA PHE A 167 -1.91 -8.81 -5.98
C PHE A 167 -2.30 -9.95 -5.03
N LEU A 168 -3.61 -10.27 -4.94
CA LEU A 168 -4.18 -11.18 -3.95
C LEU A 168 -4.72 -12.49 -4.55
N ARG A 169 -4.90 -12.55 -5.87
CA ARG A 169 -5.45 -13.72 -6.58
C ARG A 169 -4.63 -15.01 -6.46
N GLU A 170 -3.33 -14.94 -6.18
CA GLU A 170 -2.42 -16.10 -6.28
C GLU A 170 -2.45 -16.99 -5.03
N SER A 171 -2.92 -16.48 -3.89
CA SER A 171 -3.02 -17.21 -2.63
C SER A 171 -4.48 -17.41 -2.24
N ALA A 172 -4.87 -18.65 -1.94
CA ALA A 172 -6.23 -18.98 -1.52
C ALA A 172 -6.66 -18.19 -0.27
N ALA A 173 -5.76 -18.02 0.70
CA ALA A 173 -6.03 -17.26 1.92
C ALA A 173 -6.24 -15.77 1.64
N TRP A 174 -5.39 -15.18 0.78
CA TRP A 174 -5.52 -13.78 0.39
C TRP A 174 -6.78 -13.51 -0.44
N PHE A 175 -7.06 -14.41 -1.40
CA PHE A 175 -8.28 -14.33 -2.20
C PHE A 175 -9.53 -14.50 -1.34
N THR A 176 -9.52 -15.37 -0.33
CA THR A 176 -10.64 -15.51 0.61
C THR A 176 -10.91 -14.20 1.35
N ALA A 177 -9.86 -13.57 1.91
CA ALA A 177 -9.99 -12.28 2.59
C ALA A 177 -10.51 -11.16 1.66
N TYR A 178 -10.06 -11.16 0.40
CA TYR A 178 -10.57 -10.25 -0.63
C TYR A 178 -12.04 -10.52 -0.98
N ASN A 179 -12.39 -11.80 -1.21
CA ASN A 179 -13.73 -12.22 -1.61
C ASN A 179 -14.78 -11.90 -0.54
N LEU A 180 -14.44 -12.07 0.74
CA LEU A 180 -15.30 -11.65 1.86
C LEU A 180 -15.65 -10.16 1.84
N ARG A 181 -14.84 -9.32 1.18
CA ARG A 181 -15.02 -7.86 1.14
C ARG A 181 -15.66 -7.38 -0.15
N PHE A 182 -15.29 -7.96 -1.29
CA PHE A 182 -15.68 -7.46 -2.60
C PHE A 182 -16.46 -8.47 -3.45
N GLY A 183 -16.62 -9.72 -3.01
CA GLY A 183 -17.25 -10.78 -3.80
C GLY A 183 -18.66 -10.43 -4.26
N ASP A 184 -19.44 -9.74 -3.42
CA ASP A 184 -20.78 -9.26 -3.77
C ASP A 184 -20.80 -8.31 -4.97
N ARG A 185 -19.71 -7.57 -5.21
CA ARG A 185 -19.56 -6.63 -6.33
C ARG A 185 -19.29 -7.33 -7.68
N PHE A 186 -19.05 -8.64 -7.65
CA PHE A 186 -18.80 -9.48 -8.82
C PHE A 186 -19.95 -10.47 -9.10
N LYS A 187 -21.16 -10.18 -8.64
CA LYS A 187 -22.32 -11.00 -8.99
C LYS A 187 -22.61 -10.86 -10.49
N ARG A 188 -22.68 -11.98 -11.21
CA ARG A 188 -22.66 -12.03 -12.69
C ARG A 188 -23.79 -11.24 -13.36
N ASP A 189 -24.92 -11.11 -12.69
CA ASP A 189 -26.10 -10.37 -13.13
C ASP A 189 -26.00 -8.87 -12.88
N GLN A 190 -25.12 -8.41 -11.96
CA GLN A 190 -24.96 -7.01 -11.56
C GLN A 190 -23.52 -6.72 -11.11
N VAL A 191 -22.56 -6.78 -12.04
CA VAL A 191 -21.17 -6.40 -11.73
C VAL A 191 -21.07 -4.88 -11.67
N ASP A 192 -20.72 -4.36 -10.49
CA ASP A 192 -20.44 -2.94 -10.25
C ASP A 192 -19.47 -2.37 -11.30
N ASP A 193 -19.66 -1.11 -11.69
CA ASP A 193 -18.82 -0.48 -12.73
C ASP A 193 -17.32 -0.47 -12.33
N ASP A 194 -16.99 -0.22 -11.05
CA ASP A 194 -15.59 -0.28 -10.57
C ASP A 194 -15.02 -1.70 -10.53
N ALA A 195 -15.89 -2.72 -10.42
CA ALA A 195 -15.51 -4.13 -10.36
C ALA A 195 -15.31 -4.71 -11.75
N ARG A 196 -16.03 -4.20 -12.76
CA ARG A 196 -16.05 -4.71 -14.12
C ARG A 196 -14.67 -4.92 -14.74
N PRO A 197 -13.68 -4.00 -14.61
CA PRO A 197 -12.35 -4.22 -15.17
C PRO A 197 -11.59 -5.41 -14.55
N PHE A 198 -12.02 -5.90 -13.38
CA PHE A 198 -11.36 -6.98 -12.65
C PHE A 198 -12.15 -8.29 -12.65
N ALA A 199 -13.31 -8.33 -13.33
CA ALA A 199 -14.23 -9.46 -13.27
C ALA A 199 -13.61 -10.77 -13.78
N GLU A 200 -12.87 -10.73 -14.88
CA GLU A 200 -12.19 -11.92 -15.42
C GLU A 200 -11.15 -12.48 -14.44
N ILE A 201 -10.34 -11.60 -13.84
CA ILE A 201 -9.35 -11.96 -12.82
C ILE A 201 -10.05 -12.59 -11.61
N PHE A 202 -11.18 -12.02 -11.19
CA PHE A 202 -11.96 -12.52 -10.07
C PHE A 202 -12.54 -13.90 -10.33
N TYR A 203 -13.21 -14.11 -11.46
CA TYR A 203 -13.81 -15.41 -11.75
C TYR A 203 -12.76 -16.50 -11.95
N THR A 204 -11.60 -16.16 -12.52
CA THR A 204 -10.48 -17.09 -12.65
C THR A 204 -9.94 -17.50 -11.29
N ALA A 205 -9.70 -16.53 -10.39
CA ALA A 205 -9.25 -16.80 -9.03
C ALA A 205 -10.30 -17.60 -8.23
N LEU A 206 -11.58 -17.28 -8.40
CA LEU A 206 -12.69 -18.01 -7.76
C LEU A 206 -12.74 -19.47 -8.22
N ALA A 207 -12.53 -19.73 -9.51
CA ALA A 207 -12.48 -21.10 -10.03
C ALA A 207 -11.24 -21.84 -9.54
N GLN A 208 -10.09 -21.16 -9.44
CA GLN A 208 -8.82 -21.74 -8.98
C GLN A 208 -8.86 -22.15 -7.50
N HIS A 209 -9.50 -21.35 -6.64
CA HIS A 209 -9.49 -21.57 -5.18
C HIS A 209 -10.78 -22.21 -4.64
N ARG A 210 -11.70 -22.61 -5.52
CA ARG A 210 -12.85 -23.46 -5.15
C ARG A 210 -12.38 -24.89 -4.95
N ASN A 211 -11.97 -25.20 -3.72
CA ASN A 211 -11.93 -26.57 -3.17
C ASN A 211 -12.98 -26.68 -2.07
#